data_AF-B5JEE8-F1
#
_entry.id   AF-B5JEE8-F1
#
_cell.length_a   1.000
_cell.length_b   1.000
_cell.length_c   1.000
_cell.angle_alpha   90.00
_cell.angle_beta   90.00
_cell.angle_gamma   90.00
#
_symmetry.space_group_name_H-M   'P 1'
#
loop_
_entity.id
_entity.type
_entity.pdbx_description
1 polymer ?
#
loop_
_entity_poly.entity_id
_entity_poly.type
_entity_poly.pdbx_seq_one_letter_code
_entity_poly.pdbx_strand_id
1 'polypeptide(L)' 'MEEIPFFDPITGEYRPMLEPVLTPETSTLIVETQFLVYQDTVVSWKSKGELDKTYN' A
#
# COMPACT_ATOMS: atom_id res chain seq x y z
N MET A 1 -21.16 -7.63 -6.50
CA MET A 1 -21.17 -6.18 -6.79
C MET A 1 -22.63 -5.77 -6.80
N GLU A 2 -22.99 -4.76 -6.02
CA GLU A 2 -24.34 -4.23 -5.92
C GLU A 2 -24.42 -2.89 -6.68
N GLU A 3 -25.56 -2.61 -7.28
CA GLU A 3 -25.84 -1.30 -7.90
C GLU A 3 -26.35 -0.34 -6.83
N ILE A 4 -25.67 0.79 -6.67
CA ILE A 4 -26.06 1.86 -5.76
C ILE A 4 -26.54 3.09 -6.54
N PRO A 5 -27.53 3.84 -6.04
CA PRO A 5 -27.93 5.08 -6.67
C PRO A 5 -26.82 6.13 -6.53
N PHE A 6 -26.40 6.71 -7.66
CA PHE A 6 -25.41 7.79 -7.74
C PHE A 6 -26.06 9.05 -8.34
N PHE A 7 -25.87 10.20 -7.69
CA PHE A 7 -26.33 11.50 -8.20
C PHE A 7 -25.29 12.09 -9.16
N ASP A 8 -25.64 12.27 -10.44
CA ASP A 8 -24.77 12.92 -11.42
C ASP A 8 -24.97 14.45 -11.39
N PRO A 9 -23.98 15.24 -10.92
CA PRO A 9 -24.10 16.69 -10.84
C PRO A 9 -24.07 17.39 -12.22
N ILE A 10 -23.67 16.71 -13.29
CA ILE A 10 -23.61 17.26 -14.66
C ILE A 10 -25.01 17.26 -15.28
N THR A 11 -25.76 16.17 -15.11
CA THR A 11 -27.10 16.01 -15.69
C THR A 11 -28.23 16.32 -14.71
N GLY A 12 -27.96 16.30 -13.39
CA GLY A 12 -28.95 16.51 -12.34
C GLY A 12 -29.84 15.29 -12.08
N GLU A 13 -29.48 14.12 -12.60
CA GLU A 13 -30.27 12.90 -12.51
C GLU A 13 -29.57 11.84 -11.64
N TYR A 14 -30.37 10.94 -11.06
CA TYR A 14 -29.88 9.75 -10.39
C TYR A 14 -29.68 8.63 -11.42
N ARG A 15 -28.51 8.00 -11.38
CA ARG A 15 -28.20 6.82 -12.19
C ARG A 15 -27.62 5.70 -11.33
N PRO A 16 -27.85 4.42 -11.67
CA PRO A 16 -27.18 3.32 -10.99
C PRO A 16 -25.68 3.35 -11.29
N MET A 17 -24.87 3.07 -10.28
CA MET A 17 -23.42 2.84 -10.42
C MET A 17 -23.07 1.60 -9.60
N LEU A 18 -22.06 0.85 -10.05
CA LEU A 18 -21.53 -0.23 -9.24
C LEU A 18 -20.84 0.34 -7.99
N GLU A 19 -21.12 -0.25 -6.83
CA GLU A 19 -20.39 0.09 -5.62
C GLU A 19 -18.88 -0.10 -5.84
N PRO A 20 -18.03 0.90 -5.51
CA PRO A 20 -16.60 0.78 -5.66
C PRO A 20 -16.08 -0.32 -4.72
N VAL A 21 -15.40 -1.31 -5.29
CA VAL A 21 -14.69 -2.31 -4.49
C VAL A 21 -13.42 -1.65 -3.96
N LEU A 22 -13.39 -1.37 -2.65
CA LEU A 22 -12.15 -0.98 -1.97
C LEU A 22 -11.27 -2.22 -1.85
N THR A 23 -10.27 -2.34 -2.73
CA THR A 23 -9.22 -3.35 -2.56
C THR A 23 -8.24 -2.82 -1.51
N PRO A 24 -8.01 -3.54 -0.39
CA PRO A 24 -7.01 -3.14 0.57
C PRO A 24 -5.62 -3.28 -0.05
N GLU A 25 -4.96 -2.15 -0.30
CA GLU A 25 -3.54 -2.13 -0.69
C GLU A 25 -2.70 -2.63 0.50
N THR A 26 -1.99 -3.74 0.31
CA THR A 26 -1.05 -4.25 1.32
C THR A 26 0.37 -3.94 0.85
N SER A 27 1.09 -3.08 1.57
CA SER A 27 2.51 -2.80 1.32
C SER A 27 3.37 -3.56 2.32
N THR A 28 4.39 -4.25 1.84
CA THR A 28 5.41 -4.89 2.68
C THR A 28 6.70 -4.07 2.63
N LEU A 29 7.18 -3.64 3.79
CA LEU A 29 8.51 -3.01 3.88
C LEU A 29 9.56 -4.10 4.16
N ILE A 30 10.48 -4.30 3.21
CA ILE A 30 11.62 -5.18 3.38
C ILE A 30 12.81 -4.33 3.83
N VAL A 31 13.38 -4.65 4.98
CA VAL A 31 14.56 -3.95 5.52
C VAL A 31 15.74 -4.91 5.57
N GLU A 32 16.75 -4.65 4.76
CA GLU A 32 18.05 -5.34 4.84
C GLU A 32 18.99 -4.53 5.73
N THR A 33 19.60 -5.18 6.72
CA THR A 33 20.56 -4.54 7.64
C THR A 33 21.89 -5.28 7.60
N GLN A 34 22.98 -4.53 7.40
CA GLN A 34 24.34 -5.04 7.37
C GLN A 34 25.13 -4.46 8.55
N PHE A 35 25.84 -5.33 9.27
CA PHE A 35 26.67 -4.98 10.42
C PHE A 35 28.15 -5.24 10.11
N LEU A 36 29.02 -4.33 10.54
CA LEU A 36 30.46 -4.55 10.62
C LEU A 36 30.81 -4.82 12.08
N VAL A 37 31.35 -6.02 12.35
CA VAL A 37 31.69 -6.48 13.70
C VAL A 37 33.20 -6.65 13.81
N TYR A 38 33.79 -6.14 14.89
CA TYR A 38 35.19 -6.33 15.27
C TYR A 38 35.27 -6.71 16.75
N GLN A 39 35.91 -7.84 17.07
CA GLN A 39 36.06 -8.35 18.45
C GLN A 39 34.72 -8.33 19.21
N ASP A 40 33.70 -8.96 18.64
CA ASP A 40 32.34 -9.05 19.19
C ASP A 40 31.62 -7.70 19.40
N THR A 41 32.19 -6.60 18.89
CA THR A 41 31.61 -5.26 18.96
C THR A 41 31.16 -4.79 17.59
N VAL A 42 29.92 -4.30 17.47
CA VAL A 42 29.43 -3.65 16.24
C VAL A 42 30.11 -2.28 16.12
N VAL A 43 30.96 -2.12 15.10
CA VAL A 43 31.71 -0.88 14.87
C VAL A 43 31.06 0.01 13.80
N SER A 44 30.20 -0.55 12.95
CA SER A 44 29.40 0.20 11.97
C SER A 44 28.19 -0.61 11.53
N TRP A 45 27.15 0.05 11.05
CA TRP A 45 25.99 -0.59 10.46
C TRP A 45 25.39 0.29 9.37
N LYS A 46 24.66 -0.34 8.44
CA LYS A 46 23.83 0.34 7.45
C LYS A 46 22.56 -0.47 7.17
N SER A 47 21.47 0.22 6.88
CA SER A 47 20.21 -0.41 6.50
C SER A 47 19.73 0.14 5.16
N LYS A 48 19.09 -0.73 4.36
CA LYS A 48 18.38 -0.35 3.14
C LYS A 48 16.95 -0.88 3.23
N GLY A 49 15.98 0.00 3.08
CA GLY A 49 14.56 -0.36 3.00
C GLY A 49 14.08 -0.27 1.56
N GLU A 50 13.37 -1.29 1.09
CA GLU A 50 12.60 -1.25 -0.15
C GLU A 50 11.13 -1.53 0.17
N LEU A 51 10.25 -0.70 -0.40
CA LEU A 51 8.82 -0.84 -0.23
C LEU A 51 8.29 -1.69 -1.39
N ASP A 52 7.88 -2.91 -1.09
CA ASP A 52 7.24 -3.77 -2.06
C ASP A 52 5.72 -3.55 -1.98
N LYS A 53 5.11 -3.19 -3.11
CA LYS A 53 3.66 -2.97 -3.22
C LYS A 53 3.06 -4.21 -3.84
N THR A 54 2.31 -4.97 -3.06
CA THR A 54 1.55 -6.11 -3.56
C THR A 54 0.09 -5.68 -3.74
N TYR A 55 -0.41 -5.78 -4.96
CA TYR A 55 -1.84 -5.58 -5.24
C TYR A 55 -2.55 -6.91 -4.95
N ASN A 56 -3.47 -6.91 -3.97
CA ASN A 56 -4.36 -8.04 -3.66
C ASN A 56 -5.65 -7.96 -4.46
#